data_AF-A0A2H5ZUU0-F1
#
_entry.id   AF-A0A2H5ZUU0-F1
#
_cell.length_a   1.000
_cell.length_b   1.000
_cell.length_c   1.000
_cell.angle_alpha   90.00
_cell.angle_beta   90.00
_cell.angle_gamma   90.00
#
_symmetry.space_group_name_H-M   'P 1'
#
loop_
_entity.id
_entity.type
_entity.pdbx_description
1 polymer ?
#
loop_
_entity_poly.entity_id
_entity_poly.type
_entity_poly.pdbx_seq_one_letter_code
_entity_poly.pdbx_strand_id
1 'polypeptide(L)'
;MQAVLAANNAFHDELARRCGNSLLESLINNLRNRIILLRVESLSLPGRPPRSVAEHRDVLGHVRAHDPEGARRSMEAHILRAWEAARQQLTEEGKR
;
A
#
# COMPACT_ATOMS: atom_id res chain seq x y z
N MET A 1 -0.62 15.18 4.75
CA MET A 1 -1.43 13.96 4.57
C MET A 1 -1.80 13.71 3.11
N GLN A 2 -2.49 14.64 2.44
CA GLN A 2 -2.98 14.46 1.07
C GLN A 2 -1.90 14.09 0.04
N ALA A 3 -0.76 14.77 0.05
CA ALA A 3 0.35 14.47 -0.87
C ALA A 3 0.93 13.05 -0.67
N VAL A 4 0.97 12.55 0.57
CA VAL A 4 1.44 11.20 0.89
C VAL A 4 0.46 10.15 0.37
N LEU A 5 -0.83 10.37 0.57
CA LEU A 5 -1.88 9.48 0.05
C LEU A 5 -1.87 9.43 -1.48
N ALA A 6 -1.74 10.58 -2.14
CA ALA A 6 -1.64 10.66 -3.59
C ALA A 6 -0.41 9.91 -4.12
N ALA A 7 0.77 10.11 -3.50
CA ALA A 7 2.00 9.41 -3.88
C ALA A 7 1.90 7.89 -3.66
N ASN A 8 1.34 7.46 -2.53
CA ASN A 8 1.05 6.05 -2.26
C ASN A 8 0.11 5.46 -3.31
N ASN A 9 -0.93 6.20 -3.71
CA ASN A 9 -1.85 5.73 -4.74
C ASN A 9 -1.14 5.54 -6.08
N ALA A 10 -0.41 6.57 -6.53
CA ALA A 10 0.33 6.57 -7.78
C ALA A 10 1.36 5.42 -7.87
N PHE A 11 2.04 5.09 -6.76
CA PHE A 11 2.99 3.98 -6.72
C PHE A 11 2.34 2.64 -7.11
N HIS A 12 1.23 2.31 -6.48
CA HIS A 12 0.53 1.05 -6.76
C HIS A 12 -0.19 1.08 -8.12
N ASP A 13 -0.70 2.23 -8.55
CA ASP A 13 -1.32 2.38 -9.88
C ASP A 13 -0.29 2.09 -10.97
N GLU A 14 0.92 2.64 -10.83
CA GLU A 14 2.02 2.40 -11.76
C GLU A 14 2.46 0.93 -11.76
N LEU A 15 2.54 0.28 -10.60
CA LEU A 15 2.85 -1.15 -10.54
C LEU A 15 1.81 -2.00 -11.28
N ALA A 16 0.51 -1.75 -11.06
CA ALA A 16 -0.56 -2.49 -11.71
C ALA A 16 -0.56 -2.28 -13.24
N ARG A 17 -0.41 -1.03 -13.68
CA ARG A 17 -0.35 -0.66 -15.10
C ARG A 17 0.82 -1.34 -15.82
N ARG A 18 1.97 -1.48 -15.16
CA ARG A 18 3.17 -2.13 -15.71
C ARG A 18 3.02 -3.65 -15.93
N CYS A 19 2.02 -4.29 -15.30
CA CYS A 19 1.73 -5.69 -15.56
C CYS A 19 1.10 -5.94 -16.95
N GLY A 20 0.61 -4.90 -17.64
CA GLY A 20 0.03 -5.03 -18.99
C GLY A 20 -1.28 -5.81 -19.04
N ASN A 21 -1.94 -6.02 -17.91
CA ASN A 21 -3.19 -6.77 -17.79
C ASN A 21 -4.32 -5.83 -17.32
N SER A 22 -5.15 -5.38 -18.26
CA SER A 22 -6.24 -4.42 -18.02
C SER A 22 -7.34 -4.94 -17.09
N LEU A 23 -7.58 -6.27 -17.10
CA LEU A 23 -8.51 -6.89 -16.15
C LEU A 23 -7.95 -6.83 -14.73
N LEU A 24 -6.68 -7.18 -14.54
CA LEU A 24 -6.01 -7.11 -13.24
C LEU A 24 -5.99 -5.68 -12.70
N GLU A 25 -5.63 -4.71 -13.55
CA GLU A 25 -5.64 -3.29 -13.19
C GLU A 25 -7.04 -2.85 -12.71
N SER A 26 -8.09 -3.21 -13.45
CA SER A 26 -9.48 -2.90 -13.09
C SER A 26 -9.90 -3.52 -11.76
N LEU A 27 -9.53 -4.78 -11.51
CA LEU A 27 -9.82 -5.49 -10.26
C LEU A 27 -9.11 -4.84 -9.06
N ILE A 28 -7.83 -4.51 -9.21
CA ILE A 28 -7.03 -3.84 -8.17
C ILE A 28 -7.63 -2.46 -7.85
N ASN A 29 -7.98 -1.68 -8.88
CA ASN A 29 -8.58 -0.36 -8.69
C ASN A 29 -9.92 -0.43 -7.98
N ASN A 30 -10.79 -1.39 -8.35
CA ASN A 30 -12.08 -1.58 -7.68
C ASN A 30 -11.90 -1.96 -6.20
N LEU A 31 -10.99 -2.90 -5.91
CA LEU A 31 -10.67 -3.29 -4.54
C LEU A 31 -10.16 -2.10 -3.72
N ARG A 32 -9.25 -1.30 -4.28
CA ARG A 32 -8.63 -0.16 -3.57
C ARG A 32 -9.63 0.94 -3.23
N ASN A 33 -10.62 1.17 -4.09
CA ASN A 33 -11.73 2.09 -3.77
C ASN A 33 -12.55 1.60 -2.57
N ARG A 34 -12.78 0.29 -2.44
CA ARG A 34 -13.54 -0.30 -1.31
C ARG A 34 -12.78 -0.23 0.01
N ILE A 35 -11.45 -0.24 -0.02
CA ILE A 35 -10.60 -0.20 1.18
C ILE A 35 -9.99 1.19 1.45
N ILE A 36 -10.52 2.26 0.83
CA ILE A 36 -9.91 3.58 0.92
C ILE A 36 -9.82 4.09 2.37
N LEU A 37 -10.82 3.79 3.20
CA LEU A 37 -10.81 4.12 4.63
C LEU A 37 -9.59 3.52 5.32
N LEU A 38 -9.35 2.20 5.17
CA LEU A 38 -8.20 1.52 5.78
C LEU A 38 -6.86 2.12 5.33
N ARG A 39 -6.76 2.57 4.08
CA ARG A 39 -5.54 3.20 3.55
C ARG A 39 -5.29 4.57 4.19
N VAL A 40 -6.35 5.35 4.40
CA VAL A 40 -6.28 6.63 5.13
C VAL A 40 -5.88 6.37 6.58
N GLU A 41 -6.57 5.48 7.28
CA GLU A 41 -6.29 5.17 8.68
C GLU A 41 -4.88 4.67 8.92
N SER A 42 -4.38 3.79 8.04
CA SER A 42 -2.98 3.34 8.09
C SER A 42 -2.02 4.52 8.08
N LEU A 43 -2.13 5.41 7.08
CA LEU A 43 -1.22 6.53 6.89
C LEU A 43 -1.40 7.67 7.90
N SER A 44 -2.54 7.70 8.59
CA SER A 44 -2.79 8.60 9.73
C SER A 44 -2.02 8.20 10.98
N LEU A 45 -1.63 6.92 11.13
CA LEU A 45 -0.84 6.46 12.28
C LEU A 45 0.53 7.17 12.32
N PRO A 46 0.91 7.82 13.44
CA PRO A 46 2.20 8.47 13.58
C PRO A 46 3.39 7.54 13.24
N GLY A 47 4.32 8.05 12.42
CA GLY A 47 5.48 7.29 11.96
C GLY A 47 5.19 6.24 10.87
N ARG A 48 3.93 6.00 10.47
CA ARG A 48 3.61 5.09 9.36
C ARG A 48 4.10 5.59 8.00
N PRO A 49 3.90 6.86 7.60
CA PRO A 49 4.30 7.33 6.26
C PRO A 49 5.75 7.01 5.86
N PRO A 50 6.80 7.34 6.65
CA PRO A 50 8.18 6.99 6.27
C PRO A 50 8.42 5.47 6.21
N ARG A 51 7.76 4.67 7.05
CA ARG A 51 7.84 3.20 7.00
C ARG A 51 7.21 2.64 5.73
N SER A 52 6.06 3.17 5.31
CA SER A 52 5.40 2.78 4.06
C SER A 52 6.29 3.06 2.85
N VAL A 53 7.00 4.20 2.85
CA VAL A 53 7.95 4.54 1.77
C VAL A 53 9.13 3.56 1.73
N ALA A 54 9.66 3.15 2.89
CA ALA A 54 10.72 2.15 2.95
C ALA A 54 10.24 0.81 2.37
N GLU A 55 9.05 0.36 2.76
CA GLU A 55 8.45 -0.88 2.22
C GLU A 55 8.23 -0.83 0.70
N HIS A 56 7.80 0.31 0.16
CA HIS A 56 7.68 0.50 -1.29
C HIS A 56 9.04 0.42 -2.00
N ARG A 57 10.10 0.92 -1.38
CA ARG A 57 11.47 0.81 -1.92
C ARG A 57 11.95 -0.63 -1.93
N ASP A 58 11.62 -1.43 -0.93
CA ASP A 58 11.96 -2.85 -0.89
C ASP A 58 11.28 -3.60 -2.04
N VAL A 59 9.97 -3.39 -2.24
CA VAL A 59 9.23 -3.93 -3.39
C VAL A 59 9.91 -3.53 -4.71
N LEU A 60 10.22 -2.25 -4.88
CA LEU A 60 10.86 -1.76 -6.10
C LEU A 60 12.27 -2.32 -6.30
N GLY A 61 13.00 -2.60 -5.22
CA GLY A 61 14.29 -3.27 -5.25
C GLY A 61 14.19 -4.66 -5.88
N HIS A 62 13.22 -5.47 -5.43
CA HIS A 62 12.98 -6.80 -6.01
C HIS A 62 12.50 -6.72 -7.46
N VAL A 63 11.62 -5.76 -7.79
CA VAL A 63 11.17 -5.54 -9.18
C VAL A 63 12.37 -5.23 -10.10
N ARG A 64 13.28 -4.35 -9.67
CA ARG A 64 14.49 -3.99 -10.44
C ARG A 64 15.47 -5.16 -10.58
N ALA A 65 15.53 -6.03 -9.58
CA ALA A 65 16.35 -7.23 -9.60
C ALA A 65 15.72 -8.38 -10.41
N HIS A 66 14.55 -8.17 -11.04
CA HIS A 66 13.78 -9.22 -11.71
C HIS A 66 13.47 -10.42 -10.79
N ASP A 67 13.22 -10.15 -9.50
CA ASP A 67 12.84 -11.14 -8.48
C ASP A 67 11.32 -11.05 -8.20
N PRO A 68 10.48 -11.78 -8.96
CA PRO A 68 9.03 -11.72 -8.78
C PRO A 68 8.59 -12.26 -7.42
N GLU A 69 9.29 -13.25 -6.89
CA GLU A 69 8.93 -13.92 -5.64
C GLU A 69 9.22 -13.00 -4.44
N GLY A 70 10.38 -12.32 -4.45
CA GLY A 70 10.70 -11.31 -3.46
C GLY A 70 9.80 -10.07 -3.53
N ALA A 71 9.42 -9.63 -4.73
CA ALA A 71 8.47 -8.54 -4.91
C ALA A 71 7.10 -8.90 -4.33
N ARG A 72 6.61 -10.12 -4.60
CA ARG A 72 5.36 -10.66 -4.04
C ARG A 72 5.39 -10.67 -2.52
N ARG A 73 6.40 -11.31 -1.91
CA ARG A 73 6.53 -11.38 -0.44
C ARG A 73 6.61 -10.00 0.21
N SER A 74 7.35 -9.07 -0.41
CA SER A 74 7.48 -7.70 0.09
C SER A 74 6.16 -6.93 0.03
N MET A 75 5.40 -7.09 -1.06
CA MET A 75 4.07 -6.46 -1.20
C MET A 75 3.07 -7.05 -0.21
N GLU A 76 3.06 -8.36 0.00
CA GLU A 76 2.21 -9.02 1.00
C GLU A 76 2.52 -8.52 2.42
N ALA A 77 3.81 -8.45 2.79
CA ALA A 77 4.23 -7.90 4.07
C ALA A 77 3.82 -6.42 4.22
N HIS A 78 3.96 -5.61 3.15
CA HIS A 78 3.52 -4.22 3.14
C HIS A 78 2.01 -4.08 3.41
N ILE A 79 1.18 -4.90 2.75
CA ILE A 79 -0.28 -4.89 2.92
C ILE A 79 -0.67 -5.28 4.35
N LEU A 80 -0.05 -6.32 4.91
CA LEU A 80 -0.31 -6.74 6.29
C LEU A 80 0.05 -5.66 7.31
N ARG A 81 1.24 -5.05 7.18
CA ARG A 81 1.66 -3.91 8.04
C ARG A 81 0.74 -2.71 7.88
N ALA A 82 0.25 -2.45 6.68
CA ALA A 82 -0.71 -1.38 6.45
C ALA A 82 -2.04 -1.65 7.16
N TRP A 83 -2.54 -2.89 7.11
CA TRP A 83 -3.74 -3.32 7.83
C TRP A 83 -3.56 -3.25 9.35
N GLU A 84 -2.43 -3.71 9.89
CA GLU A 84 -2.14 -3.63 11.32
C GLU A 84 -2.16 -2.17 11.82
N ALA A 85 -1.53 -1.26 11.07
CA ALA A 85 -1.52 0.16 11.40
C ALA A 85 -2.93 0.78 11.36
N ALA A 86 -3.73 0.44 10.34
CA ALA A 86 -5.11 0.91 10.24
C ALA A 86 -5.97 0.37 11.39
N ARG A 87 -5.82 -0.91 11.72
CA ARG A 87 -6.53 -1.55 12.83
C ARG A 87 -6.18 -0.88 14.16
N GLN A 88 -4.91 -0.59 14.39
CA GLN A 88 -4.45 0.13 15.59
C GLN A 88 -5.11 1.52 15.67
N GLN A 89 -5.06 2.30 14.58
CA GLN A 89 -5.64 3.64 14.54
C GLN A 89 -7.14 3.61 14.84
N LEU A 90 -7.90 2.73 14.17
CA LEU A 90 -9.34 2.57 14.38
C LEU A 90 -9.70 2.15 15.81
N THR A 91 -8.89 1.28 16.43
CA THR A 91 -9.11 0.88 17.83
C THR A 91 -8.80 1.97 18.84
N GLU A 92 -7.88 2.90 18.53
CA GLU A 92 -7.56 4.02 19.41
C GLU A 92 -8.52 5.19 19.24
N GLU A 93 -9.05 5.40 18.03
CA GLU A 93 -10.11 6.39 17.78
C GLU A 93 -11.44 5.99 18.42
N GLY A 94 -11.80 4.70 18.38
CA GLY A 94 -13.01 4.21 19.05
C GLY A 94 -12.98 4.26 20.59
N LYS A 95 -11.82 4.60 21.19
CA LYS A 95 -11.67 4.82 22.64
C LYS A 95 -11.81 6.29 23.05
N ARG A 96 -11.87 7.22 22.10
CA ARG A 96 -12.05 8.67 22.35
C ARG A 96 -13.52 9.05 22.30
#